data_AF-A0A095XXP5-F1
#
_entry.id   AF-A0A095XXP5-F1
#
_cell.length_a   1.000
_cell.length_b   1.000
_cell.length_c   1.000
_cell.angle_alpha   90.00
_cell.angle_beta   90.00
_cell.angle_gamma   90.00
#
_symmetry.space_group_name_H-M   'P 1'
#
loop_
_entity.id
_entity.type
_entity.pdbx_description
1 polymer ?
#
loop_
_entity_poly.entity_id
_entity_poly.type
_entity_poly.pdbx_seq_one_letter_code
_entity_poly.pdbx_strand_id
1 'polypeptide(L)'
;MGNTNIGQEFDVRKYHMSMYQIGTFVFNYREEVEDGERFVEIDVYKLSHPVVLYIKTYRAPYFEETEPVGVCEALYEEFYLATDQEGEEASPEN
;
A
#
# COMPACT_ATOMS: atom_id res chain seq x y z
N MET A 1 5.56 48.20 6.43
CA MET A 1 4.71 47.28 5.63
C MET A 1 5.59 46.09 5.28
N GLY A 2 5.54 45.04 6.09
CA GLY A 2 6.31 43.81 5.86
C GLY A 2 5.45 42.85 5.05
N ASN A 3 5.95 42.39 3.90
CA ASN A 3 5.29 41.35 3.11
C ASN A 3 5.39 40.03 3.88
N THR A 4 4.31 39.66 4.56
CA THR A 4 4.15 38.32 5.11
C THR A 4 4.05 37.36 3.93
N ASN A 5 5.12 36.63 3.66
CA ASN A 5 5.14 35.58 2.65
C ASN A 5 4.38 34.37 3.23
N ILE A 6 3.07 34.28 2.94
CA ILE A 6 2.18 33.18 3.34
C ILE A 6 2.33 32.03 2.33
N GLY A 7 3.57 31.71 1.95
CA GLY A 7 3.87 30.53 1.14
C GLY A 7 4.17 29.38 2.09
N GLN A 8 3.20 28.49 2.29
CA GLN A 8 3.45 27.21 2.95
C GLN A 8 4.49 26.49 2.09
N GLU A 9 5.72 26.33 2.58
CA GLU A 9 6.74 25.54 1.89
C GLU A 9 6.25 24.09 1.84
N PHE A 10 5.97 23.59 0.65
CA PHE A 10 5.61 22.19 0.43
C PHE A 10 6.91 21.41 0.26
N ASP A 11 7.22 20.53 1.21
CA ASP A 11 8.30 19.56 1.08
C ASP A 11 7.86 18.47 0.08
N VAL A 12 8.19 18.67 -1.20
CA VAL A 12 7.93 17.69 -2.25
C VAL A 12 9.01 16.62 -2.19
N ARG A 13 8.77 15.60 -1.39
CA ARG A 13 9.64 14.43 -1.32
C ARG A 13 9.48 13.59 -2.59
N LYS A 14 10.56 13.47 -3.36
CA LYS A 14 10.61 12.60 -4.54
C LYS A 14 10.89 11.18 -4.08
N TYR A 15 9.84 10.37 -3.99
CA TYR A 15 9.96 8.96 -3.66
C TYR A 15 10.18 8.12 -4.93
N HIS A 16 11.11 7.17 -4.87
CA HIS A 16 11.28 6.18 -5.92
C HIS A 16 10.21 5.08 -5.73
N MET A 17 9.04 5.30 -6.33
CA MET A 17 7.92 4.36 -6.22
C MET A 17 8.09 3.22 -7.21
N SER A 18 8.08 1.99 -6.69
CA SER A 18 8.03 0.77 -7.51
C SER A 18 6.62 0.19 -7.46
N MET A 19 6.11 -0.20 -8.62
CA MET A 19 4.76 -0.77 -8.77
C MET A 19 4.84 -2.28 -8.94
N TYR A 20 3.99 -3.01 -8.23
CA TYR A 20 3.78 -4.44 -8.38
C TYR A 20 2.28 -4.74 -8.50
N GLN A 21 1.87 -5.57 -9.45
CA GLN A 21 0.47 -5.88 -9.71
C GLN A 21 0.23 -7.38 -9.61
N ILE A 22 -0.79 -7.78 -8.85
CA ILE A 22 -1.26 -9.17 -8.72
C ILE A 22 -2.78 -9.18 -8.89
N GLY A 23 -3.26 -9.86 -9.94
CA GLY A 23 -4.68 -9.88 -10.29
C GLY A 23 -5.25 -8.47 -10.50
N THR A 24 -6.25 -8.10 -9.70
CA THR A 24 -6.87 -6.76 -9.71
C THR A 24 -6.26 -5.80 -8.71
N PHE A 25 -5.26 -6.21 -7.93
CA PHE A 25 -4.61 -5.35 -6.93
C PHE A 25 -3.30 -4.78 -7.46
N VAL A 26 -3.06 -3.51 -7.16
CA VAL A 26 -1.81 -2.80 -7.43
C VAL A 26 -1.21 -2.36 -6.10
N PHE A 27 0.07 -2.65 -5.93
CA PHE A 27 0.87 -2.35 -4.76
C PHE A 27 1.97 -1.37 -5.17
N ASN A 28 1.88 -0.14 -4.68
CA ASN A 28 2.95 0.82 -4.84
C ASN A 28 3.78 0.82 -3.57
N TYR A 29 5.02 0.35 -3.64
CA TYR A 29 5.89 0.27 -2.48
C TYR A 29 7.07 1.21 -2.57
N ARG A 30 7.58 1.61 -1.40
CA ARG A 30 8.77 2.44 -1.21
C ARG A 30 9.50 2.01 0.04
N GLU A 31 10.82 2.09 -0.02
CA GLU A 31 11.67 1.94 1.16
C GLU A 31 11.94 3.29 1.79
N GLU A 32 11.72 3.41 3.09
CA GLU A 32 11.93 4.61 3.88
C GLU A 32 13.01 4.37 4.93
N VAL A 33 13.72 5.44 5.31
CA VAL A 33 14.63 5.43 6.46
C VAL A 33 14.19 6.52 7.41
N GLU A 34 13.78 6.13 8.61
CA GLU A 34 13.34 7.05 9.68
C GLU A 34 14.14 6.70 10.94
N ASP A 35 14.83 7.69 11.52
CA ASP A 35 15.67 7.53 12.71
C ASP A 35 16.72 6.39 12.66
N GLY A 36 17.17 6.04 11.45
CA GLY A 36 18.16 4.96 11.21
C GLY A 36 17.54 3.57 11.04
N GLU A 37 16.22 3.45 11.15
CA GLU A 37 15.47 2.23 10.89
C GLU A 37 14.89 2.24 9.47
N ARG A 38 14.99 1.09 8.78
CA ARG A 38 14.44 0.91 7.43
C ARG A 38 13.02 0.37 7.50
N PHE A 39 12.13 0.93 6.70
CA PHE A 39 10.74 0.51 6.58
C PHE A 39 10.36 0.31 5.11
N VAL A 40 9.35 -0.51 4.88
CA VAL A 40 8.65 -0.58 3.60
C VAL A 40 7.26 -0.02 3.81
N GLU A 41 6.91 1.01 3.05
CA GLU A 41 5.54 1.50 2.94
C GLU A 41 4.93 1.02 1.63
N ILE A 42 3.69 0.52 1.69
CA ILE A 42 2.98 -0.09 0.57
C ILE A 42 1.58 0.50 0.49
N ASP A 43 1.29 1.22 -0.57
CA ASP A 43 -0.05 1.70 -0.91
C ASP A 43 -0.75 0.64 -1.76
N VAL A 44 -1.92 0.20 -1.31
CA VAL A 44 -2.71 -0.83 -1.99
C VAL A 44 -3.90 -0.20 -2.71
N TYR A 45 -4.08 -0.59 -3.96
CA TYR A 45 -5.19 -0.18 -4.81
C TYR A 45 -5.88 -1.41 -5.40
N LYS A 46 -7.19 -1.32 -5.61
CA LYS A 46 -7.98 -2.30 -6.38
C LYS A 46 -8.45 -1.67 -7.69
N LEU A 47 -8.10 -2.31 -8.80
CA LEU A 47 -8.57 -1.98 -10.14
C LEU A 47 -9.93 -2.65 -10.38
N SER A 48 -10.94 -1.84 -10.65
CA SER A 48 -12.27 -2.29 -11.07
C SER A 48 -12.74 -1.37 -12.18
N HIS A 49 -12.30 -1.66 -13.42
CA HIS A 49 -12.44 -0.74 -14.55
C HIS A 49 -13.87 -0.19 -14.67
N PRO A 50 -14.04 1.14 -14.80
CA PRO A 50 -13.02 2.18 -14.99
C PRO A 50 -12.43 2.78 -13.70
N VAL A 51 -12.76 2.22 -12.54
CA VAL A 51 -12.44 2.76 -11.21
C VAL A 51 -11.11 2.20 -10.69
N VAL A 52 -10.30 3.06 -10.10
CA VAL A 52 -9.16 2.68 -9.24
C VAL A 52 -9.54 3.06 -7.81
N LEU A 53 -9.67 2.06 -6.94
CA LEU A 53 -10.01 2.26 -5.54
C LEU A 53 -8.75 2.20 -4.70
N TYR A 54 -8.41 3.28 -4.01
CA TYR A 54 -7.40 3.23 -2.95
C TYR A 54 -7.98 2.50 -1.74
N ILE A 55 -7.25 1.50 -1.23
CA ILE A 55 -7.66 0.71 -0.07
C ILE A 55 -7.02 1.29 1.19
N LYS A 56 -5.70 1.18 1.30
CA LYS A 56 -4.95 1.54 2.51
C LYS A 56 -3.44 1.55 2.24
N THR A 57 -2.72 2.32 3.05
CA THR A 57 -1.25 2.23 3.20
C THR A 57 -0.90 1.30 4.35
N TYR A 58 -0.01 0.35 4.07
CA TYR A 58 0.61 -0.51 5.07
C TYR A 58 2.05 -0.07 5.28
N ARG A 59 2.51 -0.14 6.52
CA ARG A 59 3.91 0.12 6.88
C ARG A 59 4.42 -1.07 7.66
N ALA A 60 5.53 -1.63 7.20
CA ALA A 60 6.21 -2.74 7.84
C ALA A 60 7.69 -2.40 8.04
N PRO A 61 8.32 -2.88 9.12
CA PRO A 61 9.78 -2.83 9.23
C PRO A 61 10.42 -3.61 8.08
N TYR A 62 11.55 -3.12 7.58
CA TYR A 62 12.32 -3.82 6.56
C TYR A 62 13.05 -5.01 7.18
N PHE A 63 12.91 -6.20 6.58
CA PHE A 63 13.67 -7.39 6.94
C PHE A 63 14.59 -7.75 5.77
N GLU A 64 15.89 -7.99 6.04
CA GLU A 64 16.85 -8.36 4.98
C GLU A 64 16.46 -9.65 4.24
N GLU A 65 15.74 -10.54 4.92
CA GLU A 65 15.25 -11.81 4.36
C GLU A 65 13.96 -11.66 3.55
N THR A 66 13.32 -10.49 3.55
CA THR A 66 12.01 -10.27 2.91
C THR A 66 12.04 -9.02 2.03
N GLU A 67 12.21 -9.24 0.72
CA GLU A 67 12.15 -8.14 -0.25
C GLU A 67 10.75 -7.48 -0.27
N PRO A 68 10.63 -6.19 -0.62
CA PRO A 68 9.36 -5.48 -0.69
C PRO A 68 8.27 -6.17 -1.52
N VAL A 69 8.66 -6.90 -2.57
CA VAL A 69 7.75 -7.71 -3.39
C VAL A 69 7.13 -8.84 -2.58
N GLY A 70 7.92 -9.54 -1.75
CA GLY A 70 7.41 -10.61 -0.89
C GLY A 70 6.42 -10.10 0.15
N VAL A 71 6.58 -8.87 0.63
CA VAL A 71 5.59 -8.22 1.50
C VAL A 71 4.28 -7.94 0.75
N CYS A 72 4.36 -7.55 -0.53
CA CYS A 72 3.17 -7.37 -1.36
C CYS A 72 2.43 -8.69 -1.60
N GLU A 73 3.16 -9.80 -1.80
CA GLU A 73 2.59 -11.14 -1.97
C GLU A 73 1.89 -11.62 -0.69
N ALA A 74 2.52 -11.46 0.47
CA ALA A 74 1.91 -11.80 1.76
C ALA A 74 0.62 -11.00 2.00
N LEU A 75 0.63 -9.69 1.71
CA LEU A 75 -0.57 -8.85 1.80
C LEU A 75 -1.66 -9.32 0.83
N TYR A 76 -1.30 -9.71 -0.39
CA TYR A 76 -2.25 -10.24 -1.37
C TYR A 76 -2.92 -11.53 -0.87
N GLU A 77 -2.15 -12.45 -0.28
CA GLU A 77 -2.69 -13.68 0.32
C GLU A 77 -3.67 -13.37 1.45
N GLU A 78 -3.34 -12.43 2.34
CA GLU A 78 -4.25 -12.00 3.40
C GLU A 78 -5.56 -11.42 2.85
N PHE A 79 -5.49 -10.57 1.82
CA PHE A 79 -6.70 -10.02 1.18
C PHE A 79 -7.55 -11.10 0.52
N TYR A 80 -6.92 -12.06 -0.16
CA TYR A 80 -7.62 -13.14 -0.83
C TYR A 80 -8.29 -14.10 0.17
N LEU A 81 -7.58 -14.48 1.24
CA LEU A 81 -8.13 -15.31 2.31
C LEU A 81 -9.29 -14.63 3.04
N ALA A 82 -9.21 -13.31 3.26
CA ALA A 82 -10.32 -12.54 3.82
C ALA A 82 -11.55 -12.54 2.90
N THR A 83 -11.36 -12.46 1.58
CA THR A 83 -12.48 -12.48 0.62
C THR A 83 -13.12 -13.85 0.45
N ASP A 84 -12.38 -14.96 0.59
CA ASP A 84 -12.95 -16.31 0.52
C ASP A 84 -13.76 -16.65 1.77
N GLN A 85 -13.36 -16.17 2.96
CA GLN A 85 -14.12 -16.37 4.20
C GLN A 85 -15.46 -15.63 4.23
N GLU A 86 -15.56 -14.44 3.63
CA GLU A 86 -16.84 -13.73 3.51
C GLU A 86 -17.80 -14.40 2.50
N GLY A 87 -17.28 -15.23 1.59
CA GLY A 87 -18.06 -15.94 0.57
C GLY A 87 -18.69 -17.26 1.03
N GLU A 88 -18.12 -17.93 2.04
CA GLU A 88 -18.62 -19.23 2.54
C GLU A 88 -19.77 -19.12 3.55
N GLU A 89 -20.04 -17.95 4.15
CA GLU A 89 -21.16 -17.76 5.09
C GLU A 89 -22.51 -17.44 4.43
N ALA A 90 -22.58 -17.35 3.09
CA ALA A 90 -23.80 -17.06 2.34
C ALA A 90 -24.39 -18.30 1.65
N SER A 91 -24.71 -19.34 2.43
CA SER A 91 -25.63 -20.39 2.00
C SER A 91 -26.51 -20.82 3.17
N PRO A 92 -27.69 -20.21 3.37
CA PRO A 92 -28.72 -20.85 4.16
C PRO A 92 -29.32 -21.95 3.29
N GLU A 93 -28.88 -23.19 3.50
CA GLU A 93 -29.70 -24.34 3.12
C GLU A 93 -31.00 -24.29 3.95
N ASN A 94 -32.10 -23.93 3.31
CA ASN A 94 -33.47 -24.31 3.69
C ASN A 94 -34.37 -24.30 2.45
#